data_AF-A0A2N6FPJ9-F1
#
_entry.id   AF-A0A2N6FPJ9-F1
#
_cell.length_a   1.000
_cell.length_b   1.000
_cell.length_c   1.000
_cell.angle_alpha   90.00
_cell.angle_beta   90.00
_cell.angle_gamma   90.00
#
_symmetry.space_group_name_H-M   'P 1'
#
loop_
_entity.id
_entity.type
_entity.pdbx_description
1 polymer ?
#
loop_
_entity_poly.entity_id
_entity_poly.type
_entity_poly.pdbx_seq_one_letter_code
_entity_poly.pdbx_strand_id
1 'polypeptide(L)' 'MEEKLDKKEIVEEIKKLIAIDKEDSVEINPDFLEYFDLDELISIKETLILKKSKIREITFDYLDELYEKTKEDSI' A
#
# COMPACT_ATOMS: atom_id res chain seq x y z
N MET A 1 -26.48 7.13 1.12
CA MET A 1 -26.27 5.86 1.85
C MET A 1 -24.80 5.83 2.17
N GLU A 2 -24.42 6.02 3.43
CA GLU A 2 -23.03 5.72 3.84
C GLU A 2 -22.85 4.22 3.72
N GLU A 3 -21.98 3.77 2.81
CA GLU A 3 -21.49 2.40 2.80
C GLU A 3 -20.75 2.19 4.12
N LYS A 4 -21.43 1.59 5.11
CA LYS A 4 -20.74 0.99 6.24
C LYS A 4 -19.97 -0.20 5.70
N LEU A 5 -18.71 0.04 5.32
CA LEU A 5 -17.75 -1.03 5.09
C LEU A 5 -17.73 -1.89 6.34
N ASP A 6 -17.95 -3.19 6.17
CA ASP A 6 -17.88 -4.12 7.29
C ASP A 6 -16.42 -4.24 7.75
N LYS A 7 -16.20 -4.42 9.05
CA LYS A 7 -14.86 -4.54 9.65
C LYS A 7 -14.02 -5.58 8.91
N LYS A 8 -14.67 -6.67 8.49
CA LYS A 8 -14.06 -7.75 7.69
C LYS A 8 -13.55 -7.28 6.33
N GLU A 9 -14.29 -6.44 5.63
CA GLU A 9 -13.89 -5.92 4.32
C GLU A 9 -12.65 -5.04 4.44
N ILE A 10 -12.60 -4.19 5.47
CA ILE A 10 -11.43 -3.34 5.74
C ILE A 10 -10.20 -4.20 6.07
N VAL A 11 -10.36 -5.25 6.87
CA VAL A 11 -9.28 -6.18 7.18
C VAL A 11 -8.74 -6.87 5.91
N GLU A 12 -9.62 -7.32 5.01
CA GLU A 12 -9.20 -7.93 3.75
C GLU A 12 -8.47 -6.95 2.81
N GLU A 13 -8.89 -5.68 2.80
CA GLU A 13 -8.18 -4.64 2.06
C GLU A 13 -6.81 -4.32 2.65
N ILE A 14 -6.70 -4.24 3.99
CA ILE A 14 -5.41 -4.04 4.67
C ILE A 14 -4.45 -5.19 4.34
N LYS A 15 -4.92 -6.45 4.38
CA LYS A 15 -4.10 -7.62 4.00
C LYS A 15 -3.54 -7.47 2.57
N LYS A 16 -4.37 -7.07 1.60
CA LYS A 16 -3.95 -6.82 0.22
C LYS A 16 -2.98 -5.64 0.08
N LEU A 17 -3.09 -4.62 0.94
CA LEU A 17 -2.20 -3.47 0.92
C LEU A 17 -0.80 -3.83 1.42
N ILE A 18 -0.71 -4.67 2.45
CA ILE A 18 0.56 -5.12 3.04
C ILE A 18 1.26 -6.15 2.16
N ALA A 19 0.52 -7.00 1.44
CA ALA A 19 1.11 -7.95 0.49
C ALA A 19 2.00 -7.23 -0.54
N ILE A 20 3.27 -7.64 -0.61
CA ILE A 20 4.29 -7.08 -1.52
C ILE A 20 4.23 -7.81 -2.86
N ASP A 21 4.06 -9.13 -2.84
CA ASP A 21 3.89 -9.96 -4.04
C ASP A 21 2.64 -10.85 -3.96
N LYS A 22 2.18 -11.40 -5.09
CA LYS A 22 1.01 -12.31 -5.13
C LYS A 22 1.25 -13.62 -4.38
N GLU A 23 2.51 -14.02 -4.24
CA GLU A 23 2.96 -15.24 -3.56
C GLU A 23 3.56 -14.96 -2.17
N ASP A 24 3.63 -13.69 -1.77
CA ASP A 24 4.31 -13.29 -0.54
C ASP A 24 3.42 -13.55 0.69
N SER A 25 3.90 -14.39 1.60
CA SER A 25 3.30 -14.56 2.92
C SER A 25 3.79 -13.45 3.82
N VAL A 26 2.98 -12.41 4.01
CA VAL A 26 3.28 -11.36 4.99
C VAL A 26 3.45 -12.00 6.37
N GLU A 27 4.66 -11.98 6.92
CA GLU A 27 4.96 -12.37 8.32
C GLU A 27 4.49 -11.29 9.31
N ILE A 28 3.23 -10.90 9.21
CA ILE A 28 2.50 -10.18 10.24
C ILE A 28 1.30 -11.07 10.50
N ASN A 29 1.10 -11.53 11.73
CA ASN A 29 -0.08 -12.32 12.05
C ASN A 29 -1.33 -11.45 11.72
N PRO A 30 -2.09 -11.77 10.65
CA PRO A 30 -3.19 -10.93 10.18
C PRO A 30 -4.33 -10.89 11.20
N ASP A 31 -4.36 -11.86 12.12
CA ASP A 31 -5.34 -11.97 13.19
C ASP A 31 -5.21 -10.80 14.18
N PHE A 32 -4.08 -10.08 14.20
CA PHE A 32 -3.97 -8.86 15.02
C PHE A 32 -4.93 -7.75 14.58
N LEU A 33 -5.30 -7.70 13.30
CA LEU A 33 -6.22 -6.68 12.77
C LEU A 33 -7.64 -6.85 13.34
N GLU A 34 -8.01 -8.05 13.78
CA GLU A 34 -9.34 -8.30 14.35
C GLU A 34 -9.55 -7.61 15.72
N TYR A 35 -8.46 -7.30 16.44
CA TYR A 35 -8.50 -6.65 17.75
C TYR A 35 -8.66 -5.13 17.69
N PHE A 36 -8.45 -4.50 16.53
CA PHE A 36 -8.58 -3.05 16.36
C PHE A 36 -10.03 -2.65 16.14
N ASP A 37 -10.41 -1.46 16.57
CA ASP A 37 -11.73 -0.90 16.25
C ASP A 37 -11.81 -0.46 14.78
N LEU A 38 -13.02 -0.24 14.29
CA LEU A 38 -13.25 0.11 12.88
C LEU A 38 -12.48 1.37 12.47
N ASP A 39 -12.49 2.41 13.32
CA ASP A 39 -11.81 3.67 13.06
C ASP A 39 -10.28 3.51 13.01
N GLU A 40 -9.73 2.65 13.88
CA GLU A 40 -8.31 2.31 13.87
C GLU A 40 -7.93 1.57 12.59
N LEU A 41 -8.76 0.62 12.15
CA LEU A 41 -8.56 -0.12 10.91
C LEU A 41 -8.63 0.81 9.69
N ILE A 42 -9.56 1.76 9.67
CA ILE A 42 -9.64 2.78 8.62
C ILE A 42 -8.34 3.60 8.60
N SER A 43 -7.85 4.06 9.75
CA SER A 43 -6.61 4.84 9.85
C SER A 43 -5.38 4.06 9.36
N ILE A 44 -5.30 2.77 9.71
CA ILE A 44 -4.25 1.86 9.22
C ILE A 44 -4.31 1.74 7.70
N LYS A 45 -5.51 1.49 7.14
CA LYS A 45 -5.74 1.40 5.69
C LYS A 45 -5.27 2.66 4.97
N GLU A 46 -5.69 3.84 5.43
CA GLU A 46 -5.32 5.12 4.82
C GLU A 46 -3.80 5.35 4.87
N THR A 47 -3.17 5.05 6.01
CA THR A 47 -1.72 5.15 6.16
C THR A 47 -0.97 4.25 5.18
N LEU A 48 -1.44 3.01 4.98
CA LEU A 48 -0.85 2.06 4.05
C LEU A 48 -1.00 2.54 2.59
N ILE A 49 -2.16 3.07 2.22
CA ILE A 49 -2.41 3.65 0.89
C ILE A 49 -1.42 4.80 0.64
N LEU A 50 -1.27 5.72 1.59
CA LEU A 50 -0.36 6.86 1.47
C LEU A 50 1.09 6.41 1.30
N LYS A 51 1.54 5.42 2.08
CA LYS A 51 2.90 4.87 1.95
C LYS A 51 3.13 4.23 0.58
N LYS A 52 2.16 3.43 0.09
CA LYS A 52 2.26 2.75 -1.21
C LYS A 52 2.25 3.74 -2.38
N SER A 53 1.45 4.81 -2.26
CA SER A 53 1.44 5.91 -3.23
C SER A 53 2.78 6.64 -3.27
N LYS A 54 3.36 6.99 -2.11
CA LYS A 54 4.67 7.65 -2.04
C LYS A 54 5.79 6.80 -2.62
N ILE A 55 5.80 5.49 -2.35
CA ILE A 55 6.80 4.58 -2.94
C ILE A 55 6.68 4.57 -4.46
N ARG A 56 5.45 4.53 -5.00
CA ARG A 56 5.21 4.59 -6.44
C ARG A 56 5.69 5.91 -7.04
N GLU A 57 5.40 7.04 -6.40
CA GLU A 57 5.85 8.37 -6.82
C GLU A 57 7.39 8.43 -6.86
N ILE A 58 8.07 8.04 -5.78
CA ILE A 58 9.55 7.99 -5.72
C ILE A 58 10.13 7.08 -6.79
N THR A 59 9.53 5.91 -7.03
CA THR A 59 10.00 4.96 -8.04
C THR A 59 9.81 5.51 -9.44
N PHE A 60 8.70 6.20 -9.69
CA PHE A 60 8.42 6.85 -10.97
C PHE A 60 9.42 7.98 -11.23
N ASP A 61 9.63 8.87 -10.26
CA ASP A 61 10.61 9.96 -10.35
C ASP A 61 12.03 9.43 -10.61
N TYR A 62 12.41 8.32 -9.96
CA TYR A 62 13.70 7.67 -10.18
C TYR A 62 13.84 7.07 -11.59
N LEU A 63 12.78 6.48 -12.13
CA LEU A 63 12.77 5.94 -13.49
C LEU A 63 12.86 7.06 -14.53
N ASP A 64 12.19 8.18 -14.30
CA ASP A 64 12.30 9.37 -15.15
C ASP A 64 13.71 9.96 -15.12
N GLU A 65 14.34 10.06 -13.94
CA GLU A 65 15.73 10.52 -13.81
C GLU A 65 16.72 9.60 -14.55
N LEU A 66 16.55 8.28 -14.44
CA LEU A 66 17.33 7.29 -15.19
C LEU A 66 17.15 7.46 -16.71
N TYR A 67 15.92 7.67 -17.16
CA TYR A 67 15.63 7.87 -18.58
C TYR A 67 16.30 9.14 -19.11
N GLU A 68 16.19 10.26 -18.40
CA GLU A 68 16.85 11.51 -18.79
C GLU A 68 18.38 11.39 -18.80
N LYS A 69 18.98 10.73 -17.79
CA LYS A 69 20.44 10.46 -17.75
C LYS A 69 20.91 9.63 -18.93
N THR A 70 20.18 8.57 -19.28
CA THR A 70 20.55 7.70 -20.43
C THR A 70 20.32 8.36 -21.78
N LYS A 71 19.45 9.38 -21.85
CA LYS A 71 19.27 10.24 -23.02
C LYS A 71 20.44 11.21 -23.23
N GLU A 72 20.97 11.80 -22.16
CA GLU A 72 22.12 12.72 -22.25
C GLU A 72 23.40 12.02 -22.73
N ASP A 73 23.57 10.73 -22.41
CA ASP A 73 24.72 9.92 -22.87
C ASP A 73 24.66 9.50 -24.36
N SER A 74 23.60 9.85 -25.08
CA SER A 74 23.37 9.43 -26.49
C SER A 74 23.67 10.52 -27.54
N ILE A 75 24.45 11.56 -27.22
CA ILE A 75 24.84 12.65 -28.16
C ILE A 75 26.35 12.74 -28.34
#